data_AF-R9AFR0-F1
#
_entry.id   AF-R9AFR0-F1
#
_cell.length_a   1.000
_cell.length_b   1.000
_cell.length_c   1.000
_cell.angle_alpha   90.00
_cell.angle_beta   90.00
_cell.angle_gamma   90.00
#
_symmetry.space_group_name_H-M   'P 1'
#
loop_
_entity.id
_entity.type
_entity.pdbx_description
1 polymer ?
#
loop_
_entity_poly.entity_id
_entity_poly.type
_entity_poly.pdbx_seq_one_letter_code
_entity_poly.pdbx_strand_id
1 'polypeptide(L)'
;MSVVLPAFKVTELVQCLCDPQYFNLRISADDINRPTPQVVQMIYAACLDYFMGLRPESLEAPKTLLLGRMQFPELFADSVPLMMFHQHVTNLTKIAQVDFFTLQDLTRPDAARTRKILSALVNFAKFKQERQATVDGVAARSEALKERRGELAGENERLRSATAQLREQRAQDEPQAKQARVEMEQALSELSRLKQHQTVLASEIDKLKNHKGELNKAITHYQSLLHNAQQIGHTSTARLVQSPDRQKRAIADMGDELAAERAAEAGLEKRTKDLKIRLEYMDSFNNDIQACIAVLNVIEVEQGRVDGAYRHSAHLRDGIDQKQKDHTALSVRFQQLSRQVDNARERLERTQRTATEKREAIRAQMAAFRSEHEVISTERTERRKEYEGKLERNSKLEQDTRELELSHEQEMNALQSTSGVARTRLMEEKKMWRKDHPFGFWAKPMKGADGTLNLLVWEAGIPGKAGSAWEHGVYKLNVAFPEDYPSKPPKCKFTPPLFHPNVYPSGTVCLSILDEEKGWKPAITLKQIVLGVQELLTDPNASDPAQVEAYTMFKNDKSGYEWVAISKSHTI
;
A
#
# COMPACT_ATOMS: atom_id res chain seq x y z
N MET A 1 -11.36 -11.06 -10.29
CA MET A 1 -12.29 -11.88 -9.49
C MET A 1 -13.32 -10.94 -8.89
N SER A 2 -14.60 -11.05 -9.22
CA SER A 2 -15.63 -10.27 -8.52
C SER A 2 -15.80 -10.87 -7.14
N VAL A 3 -15.30 -10.18 -6.11
CA VAL A 3 -15.54 -10.59 -4.72
C VAL A 3 -17.03 -10.44 -4.47
N VAL A 4 -17.74 -11.56 -4.33
CA VAL A 4 -19.16 -11.54 -3.97
C VAL A 4 -19.22 -11.27 -2.47
N LEU A 5 -19.54 -10.03 -2.10
CA LEU A 5 -19.75 -9.64 -0.71
C LEU A 5 -21.00 -10.34 -0.15
N PRO A 6 -20.96 -10.84 1.11
CA PRO A 6 -22.13 -11.45 1.74
C PRO A 6 -23.30 -10.45 1.78
N ALA A 7 -24.48 -10.89 1.32
CA ALA A 7 -25.71 -10.13 1.46
C ALA A 7 -26.29 -10.36 2.86
N PHE A 8 -26.55 -9.29 3.60
CA PHE A 8 -27.16 -9.38 4.92
C PHE A 8 -28.68 -9.47 4.82
N LYS A 9 -29.30 -10.16 5.78
CA LYS A 9 -30.75 -10.11 5.97
C LYS A 9 -31.15 -8.73 6.49
N VAL A 10 -32.39 -8.31 6.27
CA VAL A 10 -32.90 -7.00 6.71
C VAL A 10 -32.74 -6.83 8.22
N THR A 11 -33.02 -7.87 9.01
CA THR A 11 -32.85 -7.84 10.47
C THR A 11 -31.41 -7.58 10.90
N GLU A 12 -30.44 -8.18 10.20
CA GLU A 12 -29.00 -8.01 10.46
C GLU A 12 -28.53 -6.61 10.05
N LEU A 13 -29.05 -6.08 8.93
CA LEU A 13 -28.78 -4.70 8.49
C LEU A 13 -29.29 -3.70 9.52
N VAL A 14 -30.53 -3.83 9.98
CA VAL A 14 -31.09 -2.95 11.02
C VAL A 14 -30.23 -3.01 12.28
N GLN A 15 -29.84 -4.22 12.71
CA GLN A 15 -28.99 -4.37 13.89
C GLN A 15 -27.64 -3.64 13.73
N CYS A 16 -26.96 -3.80 12.60
CA CYS A 16 -25.66 -3.15 12.36
C CYS A 16 -25.79 -1.63 12.18
N LEU A 17 -26.85 -1.15 11.53
CA LEU A 17 -27.10 0.27 11.31
C LEU A 17 -27.48 0.99 12.61
N CYS A 18 -28.22 0.33 13.50
CA CYS A 18 -28.61 0.88 14.80
C CYS A 18 -27.53 0.74 15.89
N ASP A 19 -26.50 -0.06 15.65
CA ASP A 19 -25.43 -0.29 16.62
C ASP A 19 -24.59 1.00 16.83
N PRO A 20 -24.44 1.48 18.08
CA PRO A 20 -23.67 2.68 18.41
C PRO A 20 -22.19 2.61 18.02
N GLN A 21 -21.62 1.41 17.85
CA GLN A 21 -20.23 1.23 17.44
C GLN A 21 -20.01 1.53 15.94
N TYR A 22 -21.09 1.51 15.16
CA TYR A 22 -21.06 1.80 13.72
C TYR A 22 -21.78 3.11 13.44
N PHE A 23 -23.03 3.05 12.98
CA PHE A 23 -23.74 4.19 12.40
C PHE A 23 -24.71 4.87 13.37
N ASN A 24 -25.05 4.22 14.49
CA ASN A 24 -25.92 4.76 15.54
C ASN A 24 -27.25 5.35 15.02
N LEU A 25 -27.87 4.68 14.05
CA LEU A 25 -29.12 5.12 13.45
C LEU A 25 -30.34 4.66 14.23
N ARG A 26 -31.46 5.37 14.08
CA ARG A 26 -32.77 4.92 14.57
C ARG A 26 -33.65 4.55 13.38
N ILE A 27 -33.61 3.28 12.98
CA ILE A 27 -34.37 2.76 11.84
C ILE A 27 -34.99 1.40 12.15
N SER A 28 -36.02 1.04 11.38
CA SER A 28 -36.75 -0.22 11.47
C SER A 28 -36.55 -1.10 10.23
N ALA A 29 -37.05 -2.33 10.26
CA ALA A 29 -37.03 -3.21 9.09
C ALA A 29 -37.89 -2.67 7.93
N ASP A 30 -38.96 -1.94 8.24
CA ASP A 30 -39.86 -1.35 7.25
C ASP A 30 -39.17 -0.25 6.45
N ASP A 31 -38.30 0.54 7.11
CA ASP A 31 -37.49 1.57 6.46
C ASP A 31 -36.55 1.02 5.38
N ILE A 32 -36.15 -0.25 5.49
CA ILE A 32 -35.30 -0.93 4.51
C ILE A 32 -36.14 -1.68 3.47
N ASN A 33 -37.28 -2.26 3.87
CA ASN A 33 -38.18 -2.97 2.98
C ASN A 33 -38.98 -2.03 2.05
N ARG A 34 -39.26 -0.81 2.52
CA ARG A 34 -39.99 0.24 1.80
C ARG A 34 -39.23 1.57 1.94
N PRO A 35 -38.05 1.69 1.30
CA PRO A 35 -37.19 2.84 1.50
C PRO A 35 -37.85 4.11 0.96
N THR A 36 -37.83 5.17 1.75
CA THR A 36 -38.18 6.53 1.30
C THR A 36 -36.91 7.33 1.01
N PRO A 37 -36.95 8.33 0.11
CA PRO A 37 -35.80 9.19 -0.16
C PRO A 37 -35.19 9.80 1.10
N GLN A 38 -36.03 10.25 2.04
CA GLN A 38 -35.61 10.87 3.29
C GLN A 38 -34.83 9.88 4.17
N VAL A 39 -35.34 8.66 4.33
CA VAL A 39 -34.68 7.65 5.17
C VAL A 39 -33.37 7.20 4.53
N VAL A 40 -33.34 6.97 3.23
CA VAL A 40 -32.11 6.53 2.54
C VAL A 40 -31.02 7.61 2.56
N GLN A 41 -31.39 8.88 2.35
CA GLN A 41 -30.46 10.00 2.48
C GLN A 41 -29.92 10.14 3.91
N MET A 42 -30.78 9.99 4.93
CA MET A 42 -30.34 9.96 6.33
C MET A 42 -29.34 8.84 6.61
N ILE A 43 -29.62 7.62 6.13
CA ILE A 43 -28.73 6.46 6.31
C ILE A 43 -27.38 6.73 5.64
N TYR A 44 -27.37 7.16 4.38
CA TYR A 44 -26.12 7.42 3.68
C TYR A 44 -25.35 8.63 4.24
N ALA A 45 -26.04 9.63 4.80
CA ALA A 45 -25.39 10.73 5.51
C ALA A 45 -24.64 10.22 6.75
N ALA A 46 -25.25 9.33 7.55
CA ALA A 46 -24.57 8.70 8.67
C ALA A 46 -23.40 7.82 8.22
N CYS A 47 -23.52 7.13 7.08
CA CYS A 47 -22.39 6.40 6.51
C CYS A 47 -21.24 7.33 6.10
N LEU A 48 -21.53 8.47 5.46
CA LEU A 48 -20.51 9.47 5.10
C LEU A 48 -19.81 10.04 6.33
N ASP A 49 -20.56 10.33 7.39
CA ASP A 49 -19.98 10.80 8.65
C ASP A 49 -19.07 9.74 9.27
N TYR A 50 -19.54 8.49 9.39
CA TYR A 50 -18.76 7.40 9.96
C TYR A 50 -17.47 7.08 9.21
N PHE A 51 -17.52 7.06 7.87
CA PHE A 51 -16.36 6.68 7.06
C PHE A 51 -15.42 7.84 6.75
N MET A 52 -15.95 9.04 6.52
CA MET A 52 -15.20 10.17 5.99
C MET A 52 -15.16 11.38 6.94
N GLY A 53 -15.89 11.35 8.08
CA GLY A 53 -16.05 12.50 8.97
C GLY A 53 -16.77 13.68 8.31
N LEU A 54 -17.51 13.42 7.22
CA LEU A 54 -18.20 14.44 6.45
C LEU A 54 -19.60 14.68 7.04
N ARG A 55 -19.68 15.71 7.88
CA ARG A 55 -20.96 16.19 8.42
C ARG A 55 -21.62 17.18 7.45
N PRO A 56 -22.97 17.28 7.42
CA PRO A 56 -23.69 18.19 6.54
C PRO A 56 -23.17 19.64 6.60
N GLU A 57 -22.79 20.12 7.78
CA GLU A 57 -22.28 21.48 7.98
C GLU A 57 -20.93 21.71 7.27
N SER A 58 -20.15 20.65 7.07
CA SER A 58 -18.86 20.71 6.37
C SER A 58 -19.03 20.97 4.87
N LEU A 59 -20.23 20.76 4.33
CA LEU A 59 -20.57 20.98 2.93
C LEU A 59 -21.11 22.38 2.65
N GLU A 60 -21.45 23.17 3.68
CA GLU A 60 -22.00 24.52 3.50
C GLU A 60 -20.99 25.49 2.88
N ALA A 61 -19.74 25.52 3.35
CA ALA A 61 -18.73 26.42 2.76
C ALA A 61 -18.45 26.12 1.26
N PRO A 62 -18.23 24.85 0.84
CA PRO A 62 -18.13 24.52 -0.58
C PRO A 62 -19.41 24.82 -1.38
N LYS A 63 -20.61 24.61 -0.80
CA LYS A 63 -21.89 24.97 -1.42
C LYS A 63 -21.97 26.47 -1.67
N THR A 64 -21.68 27.31 -0.68
CA THR A 64 -21.68 28.78 -0.83
C THR A 64 -20.69 29.22 -1.91
N LEU A 65 -19.50 28.61 -1.95
CA LEU A 65 -18.50 28.89 -2.98
C LEU A 65 -19.00 28.54 -4.39
N LEU A 66 -19.65 27.39 -4.56
CA LEU A 66 -20.19 26.95 -5.85
C LEU A 66 -21.36 27.82 -6.30
N LEU A 67 -22.30 28.11 -5.40
CA LEU A 67 -23.44 28.97 -5.67
C LEU A 67 -23.00 30.40 -6.04
N GLY A 68 -21.98 30.94 -5.37
CA GLY A 68 -21.42 32.27 -5.68
C GLY A 68 -20.77 32.39 -7.06
N ARG A 69 -20.50 31.27 -7.75
CA ARG A 69 -19.98 31.26 -9.14
C ARG A 69 -21.08 31.10 -10.19
N MET A 70 -22.33 30.90 -9.79
CA MET A 70 -23.45 30.69 -10.71
C MET A 70 -24.16 32.02 -11.03
N GLN A 71 -24.70 32.15 -12.24
CA GLN A 71 -25.46 33.34 -12.64
C GLN A 71 -26.77 33.50 -11.87
N PHE A 72 -27.42 32.39 -11.47
CA PHE A 72 -28.70 32.39 -10.76
C PHE A 72 -28.65 31.44 -9.55
N PRO A 73 -27.98 31.82 -8.44
CA PRO A 73 -27.73 30.92 -7.30
C PRO A 73 -29.01 30.39 -6.66
N GLU A 74 -30.06 31.22 -6.59
CA GLU A 74 -31.38 30.91 -6.03
C GLU A 74 -31.99 29.62 -6.62
N LEU A 75 -31.84 29.42 -7.94
CA LEU A 75 -32.45 28.31 -8.66
C LEU A 75 -31.78 26.96 -8.36
N PHE A 76 -30.55 26.98 -7.85
CA PHE A 76 -29.74 25.79 -7.62
C PHE A 76 -29.49 25.50 -6.14
N ALA A 77 -30.12 26.27 -5.24
CA ALA A 77 -29.92 26.18 -3.80
C ALA A 77 -30.12 24.75 -3.25
N ASP A 78 -31.08 24.00 -3.80
CA ASP A 78 -31.38 22.61 -3.40
C ASP A 78 -30.66 21.57 -4.26
N SER A 79 -30.40 21.88 -5.53
CA SER A 79 -29.77 20.96 -6.47
C SER A 79 -28.28 20.77 -6.21
N VAL A 80 -27.56 21.84 -5.84
CA VAL A 80 -26.12 21.78 -5.57
C VAL A 80 -25.78 20.88 -4.37
N PRO A 81 -26.42 21.04 -3.20
CA PRO A 81 -26.20 20.13 -2.07
C PRO A 81 -26.51 18.68 -2.40
N LEU A 82 -27.60 18.41 -3.11
CA LEU A 82 -27.98 17.06 -3.52
C LEU A 82 -26.93 16.44 -4.45
N MET A 83 -26.39 17.20 -5.40
CA MET A 83 -25.33 16.73 -6.31
C MET A 83 -24.01 16.49 -5.59
N MET A 84 -23.64 17.37 -4.67
CA MET A 84 -22.47 17.17 -3.81
C MET A 84 -22.63 15.90 -2.96
N PHE A 85 -23.78 15.74 -2.32
CA PHE A 85 -24.11 14.56 -1.53
C PHE A 85 -24.05 13.29 -2.38
N HIS A 86 -24.69 13.28 -3.54
CA HIS A 86 -24.63 12.17 -4.50
C HIS A 86 -23.18 11.82 -4.89
N GLN A 87 -22.34 12.82 -5.15
CA GLN A 87 -20.94 12.60 -5.51
C GLN A 87 -20.16 11.94 -4.36
N HIS A 88 -20.36 12.39 -3.13
CA HIS A 88 -19.71 11.81 -1.95
C HIS A 88 -20.18 10.37 -1.70
N VAL A 89 -21.49 10.10 -1.75
CA VAL A 89 -22.01 8.74 -1.58
C VAL A 89 -21.54 7.83 -2.72
N THR A 90 -21.48 8.32 -3.96
CA THR A 90 -20.92 7.58 -5.10
C THR A 90 -19.46 7.19 -4.86
N ASN A 91 -18.66 8.11 -4.33
CA ASN A 91 -17.25 7.81 -4.04
C ASN A 91 -17.11 6.79 -2.90
N LEU A 92 -17.91 6.91 -1.83
CA LEU A 92 -17.93 5.95 -0.74
C LEU A 92 -18.36 4.55 -1.20
N THR A 93 -19.43 4.47 -1.99
CA THR A 93 -19.96 3.20 -2.49
C THR A 93 -18.99 2.49 -3.43
N LYS A 94 -18.25 3.23 -4.28
CA LYS A 94 -17.13 2.68 -5.07
C LYS A 94 -16.03 2.07 -4.20
N ILE A 95 -15.66 2.71 -3.08
CA ILE A 95 -14.68 2.15 -2.14
C ILE A 95 -15.20 0.83 -1.56
N ALA A 96 -16.49 0.77 -1.24
CA ALA A 96 -17.18 -0.45 -0.79
C ALA A 96 -17.50 -1.44 -1.92
N GLN A 97 -16.93 -1.28 -3.13
CA GLN A 97 -17.10 -2.17 -4.29
C GLN A 97 -18.54 -2.20 -4.86
N VAL A 98 -19.21 -1.04 -4.86
CA VAL A 98 -20.53 -0.82 -5.47
C VAL A 98 -20.40 0.20 -6.60
N ASP A 99 -20.31 -0.29 -7.83
CA ASP A 99 -20.08 0.57 -9.02
C ASP A 99 -21.37 1.05 -9.71
N PHE A 100 -22.53 0.57 -9.27
CA PHE A 100 -23.82 0.82 -9.90
C PHE A 100 -24.67 1.89 -9.18
N PHE A 101 -24.11 2.61 -8.20
CA PHE A 101 -24.83 3.65 -7.46
C PHE A 101 -25.18 4.83 -8.39
N THR A 102 -26.41 5.33 -8.27
CA THR A 102 -26.96 6.40 -9.11
C THR A 102 -27.81 7.37 -8.30
N LEU A 103 -28.15 8.52 -8.88
CA LEU A 103 -29.05 9.49 -8.25
C LEU A 103 -30.45 8.93 -7.95
N GLN A 104 -30.90 7.91 -8.69
CA GLN A 104 -32.17 7.24 -8.41
C GLN A 104 -32.14 6.53 -7.05
N ASP A 105 -30.99 6.02 -6.61
CA ASP A 105 -30.86 5.38 -5.30
C ASP A 105 -31.04 6.38 -4.13
N LEU A 106 -31.01 7.69 -4.40
CA LEU A 106 -31.29 8.76 -3.43
C LEU A 106 -32.69 9.36 -3.55
N THR A 107 -33.20 9.44 -4.77
CA THR A 107 -34.43 10.18 -5.09
C THR A 107 -35.65 9.27 -5.27
N ARG A 108 -35.44 8.01 -5.69
CA ARG A 108 -36.45 6.98 -5.92
C ARG A 108 -35.86 5.59 -5.59
N PRO A 109 -35.54 5.34 -4.30
CA PRO A 109 -34.81 4.14 -3.91
C PRO A 109 -35.63 2.86 -4.15
N ASP A 110 -34.97 1.84 -4.70
CA ASP A 110 -35.50 0.48 -4.83
C ASP A 110 -35.05 -0.39 -3.64
N ALA A 111 -35.96 -1.19 -3.09
CA ALA A 111 -35.69 -1.98 -1.89
C ALA A 111 -34.57 -3.02 -2.09
N ALA A 112 -34.49 -3.66 -3.26
CA ALA A 112 -33.45 -4.66 -3.53
C ALA A 112 -32.07 -4.01 -3.71
N ARG A 113 -32.01 -2.90 -4.45
CA ARG A 113 -30.77 -2.12 -4.64
C ARG A 113 -30.28 -1.53 -3.32
N THR A 114 -31.15 -0.89 -2.54
CA THR A 114 -30.81 -0.32 -1.23
C THR A 114 -30.22 -1.38 -0.30
N ARG A 115 -30.84 -2.56 -0.19
CA ARG A 115 -30.28 -3.66 0.63
C ARG A 115 -28.88 -4.10 0.17
N LYS A 116 -28.64 -4.15 -1.13
CA LYS A 116 -27.34 -4.54 -1.70
C LYS A 116 -26.26 -3.49 -1.39
N ILE A 117 -26.59 -2.21 -1.55
CA ILE A 117 -25.69 -1.10 -1.24
C ILE A 117 -25.36 -1.08 0.25
N LEU A 118 -26.38 -1.15 1.12
CA LEU A 118 -26.20 -1.17 2.57
C LEU A 118 -25.41 -2.38 3.05
N SER A 119 -25.62 -3.56 2.45
CA SER A 119 -24.82 -4.75 2.77
C SER A 119 -23.33 -4.55 2.48
N ALA A 120 -23.00 -3.90 1.36
CA ALA A 120 -21.62 -3.59 1.02
C ALA A 120 -21.00 -2.58 2.01
N LEU A 121 -21.74 -1.53 2.38
CA LEU A 121 -21.30 -0.53 3.36
C LEU A 121 -21.09 -1.12 4.75
N VAL A 122 -21.99 -1.99 5.22
CA VAL A 122 -21.86 -2.70 6.50
C VAL A 122 -20.65 -3.65 6.48
N ASN A 123 -20.44 -4.39 5.39
CA ASN A 123 -19.23 -5.22 5.24
C ASN A 123 -17.96 -4.38 5.32
N PHE A 124 -17.94 -3.22 4.66
CA PHE A 124 -16.80 -2.30 4.72
C PHE A 124 -16.59 -1.73 6.13
N ALA A 125 -17.66 -1.46 6.87
CA ALA A 125 -17.59 -1.00 8.26
C ALA A 125 -16.93 -2.04 9.17
N LYS A 126 -17.36 -3.31 9.05
CA LYS A 126 -16.76 -4.44 9.79
C LYS A 126 -15.28 -4.61 9.45
N PHE A 127 -14.93 -4.54 8.17
CA PHE A 127 -13.54 -4.60 7.73
C PHE A 127 -12.69 -3.46 8.30
N LYS A 128 -13.21 -2.22 8.32
CA LYS A 128 -12.55 -1.07 8.95
C LYS A 128 -12.32 -1.33 10.44
N GLN A 129 -13.33 -1.82 11.16
CA GLN A 129 -13.23 -2.08 12.60
C GLN A 129 -12.20 -3.17 12.93
N GLU A 130 -12.16 -4.26 12.17
CA GLU A 130 -11.15 -5.33 12.35
C GLU A 130 -9.70 -4.80 12.21
N ARG A 131 -9.49 -3.79 11.37
CA ARG A 131 -8.18 -3.18 11.13
C ARG A 131 -7.88 -1.99 12.02
N GLN A 132 -8.87 -1.48 12.76
CA GLN A 132 -8.75 -0.27 13.57
C GLN A 132 -7.60 -0.39 14.58
N ALA A 133 -7.48 -1.51 15.30
CA ALA A 133 -6.37 -1.73 16.26
C ALA A 133 -4.97 -1.65 15.61
N THR A 134 -4.84 -2.10 14.36
CA THR A 134 -3.58 -2.00 13.62
C THR A 134 -3.27 -0.54 13.25
N VAL A 135 -4.29 0.18 12.78
CA VAL A 135 -4.17 1.61 12.43
C VAL A 135 -3.83 2.44 13.67
N ASP A 136 -4.52 2.22 14.79
CA ASP A 136 -4.25 2.89 16.06
C ASP A 136 -2.83 2.63 16.55
N GLY A 137 -2.34 1.38 16.43
CA GLY A 137 -0.97 1.03 16.76
C GLY A 137 0.08 1.68 15.85
N VAL A 138 -0.23 1.96 14.59
CA VAL A 138 0.64 2.74 13.70
C VAL A 138 0.59 4.23 14.05
N ALA A 139 -0.61 4.77 14.31
CA ALA A 139 -0.81 6.16 14.70
C ALA A 139 -0.08 6.50 16.00
N ALA A 140 -0.22 5.66 17.04
CA ALA A 140 0.46 5.83 18.32
C ALA A 140 2.00 5.82 18.17
N ARG A 141 2.54 4.90 17.36
CA ARG A 141 3.98 4.89 17.05
C ARG A 141 4.44 6.14 16.30
N SER A 142 3.63 6.63 15.36
CA SER A 142 3.91 7.86 14.63
C SER A 142 3.94 9.07 15.57
N GLU A 143 2.98 9.19 16.49
CA GLU A 143 2.97 10.28 17.48
C GLU A 143 4.15 10.19 18.45
N ALA A 144 4.46 9.00 18.97
CA ALA A 144 5.64 8.80 19.83
C ALA A 144 6.95 9.17 19.11
N LEU A 145 7.08 8.86 17.83
CA LEU A 145 8.24 9.27 17.03
C LEU A 145 8.30 10.78 16.80
N LYS A 146 7.15 11.44 16.59
CA LYS A 146 7.09 12.90 16.47
C LYS A 146 7.51 13.59 17.77
N GLU A 147 7.01 13.11 18.90
CA GLU A 147 7.36 13.62 20.23
C GLU A 147 8.86 13.45 20.49
N ARG A 148 9.40 12.24 20.26
CA ARG A 148 10.84 11.97 20.40
C ARG A 148 11.70 12.85 19.50
N ARG A 149 11.25 13.11 18.27
CA ARG A 149 11.93 14.04 17.36
C ARG A 149 11.93 15.47 17.92
N GLY A 150 10.83 15.90 18.53
CA GLY A 150 10.73 17.20 19.20
C GLY A 150 11.72 17.31 20.37
N GLU A 151 11.77 16.31 21.24
CA GLU A 151 12.75 16.25 22.34
C GLU A 151 14.19 16.34 21.85
N LEU A 152 14.55 15.52 20.86
CA LEU A 152 15.91 15.50 20.30
C LEU A 152 16.26 16.82 19.62
N ALA A 153 15.30 17.49 18.96
CA ALA A 153 15.52 18.81 18.38
C ALA A 153 15.83 19.85 19.45
N GLY A 154 15.04 19.86 20.54
CA GLY A 154 15.27 20.75 21.69
C GLY A 154 16.62 20.48 22.37
N GLU A 155 17.00 19.22 22.56
CA GLU A 155 18.29 18.86 23.12
C GLU A 155 19.45 19.29 22.19
N ASN A 156 19.31 19.12 20.88
CA ASN A 156 20.31 19.55 19.91
C ASN A 156 20.52 21.06 19.97
N GLU A 157 19.45 21.83 20.06
CA GLU A 157 19.51 23.28 20.17
C GLU A 157 20.18 23.74 21.48
N ARG A 158 19.85 23.09 22.60
CA ARG A 158 20.51 23.32 23.89
C ARG A 158 22.01 23.03 23.81
N LEU A 159 22.40 21.90 23.22
CA LEU A 159 23.81 21.51 23.07
C LEU A 159 24.57 22.46 22.14
N ARG A 160 23.93 22.93 21.05
CA ARG A 160 24.50 23.94 20.15
C ARG A 160 24.77 25.24 20.89
N SER A 161 23.81 25.71 21.69
CA SER A 161 23.96 26.92 22.51
C SER A 161 25.10 26.77 23.54
N ALA A 162 25.13 25.66 24.28
CA ALA A 162 26.22 25.37 25.23
C ALA A 162 27.60 25.30 24.55
N THR A 163 27.67 24.70 23.36
CA THR A 163 28.92 24.62 22.58
C THR A 163 29.37 26.01 22.11
N ALA A 164 28.43 26.87 21.69
CA ALA A 164 28.73 28.24 21.31
C ALA A 164 29.28 29.04 22.51
N GLN A 165 28.63 28.95 23.67
CA GLN A 165 29.09 29.59 24.90
C GLN A 165 30.50 29.13 25.30
N LEU A 166 30.77 27.83 25.28
CA LEU A 166 32.09 27.29 25.60
C LEU A 166 33.17 27.74 24.60
N ARG A 167 32.83 27.89 23.31
CA ARG A 167 33.76 28.43 22.30
C ARG A 167 34.08 29.89 22.55
N GLU A 168 33.07 30.68 22.88
CA GLU A 168 33.25 32.10 23.20
C GLU A 168 34.08 32.29 24.47
N GLN A 169 33.80 31.52 25.52
CA GLN A 169 34.61 31.51 26.74
C GLN A 169 36.08 31.15 26.45
N ARG A 170 36.33 30.09 25.66
CA ARG A 170 37.70 29.75 25.24
C ARG A 170 38.38 30.87 24.46
N ALA A 171 37.66 31.54 23.58
CA ALA A 171 38.22 32.66 22.81
C ALA A 171 38.62 33.83 23.72
N GLN A 172 37.85 34.07 24.80
CA GLN A 172 38.17 35.08 25.82
C GLN A 172 39.36 34.66 26.70
N ASP A 173 39.44 33.38 27.08
CA ASP A 173 40.50 32.86 27.96
C ASP A 173 41.84 32.67 27.22
N GLU A 174 41.82 32.43 25.91
CA GLU A 174 43.03 32.14 25.12
C GLU A 174 44.12 33.24 25.13
N PRO A 175 43.82 34.55 25.03
CA PRO A 175 44.83 35.58 25.19
C PRO A 175 45.45 35.60 26.60
N GLN A 176 44.64 35.40 27.65
CA GLN A 176 45.14 35.34 29.02
C GLN A 176 46.05 34.11 29.24
N ALA A 177 45.66 32.96 28.69
CA ALA A 177 46.47 31.74 28.74
C ALA A 177 47.79 31.88 27.96
N LYS A 178 47.79 32.57 26.81
CA LYS A 178 49.02 32.88 26.06
C LYS A 178 49.93 33.82 26.83
N GLN A 179 49.37 34.88 27.43
CA GLN A 179 50.14 35.82 28.25
C GLN A 179 50.79 35.14 29.46
N ALA A 180 50.03 34.33 30.21
CA ALA A 180 50.54 33.58 31.35
C ALA A 180 51.65 32.57 30.95
N ARG A 181 51.58 31.98 29.76
CA ARG A 181 52.65 31.11 29.23
C ARG A 181 53.93 31.87 28.96
N VAL A 182 53.83 33.06 28.36
CA VAL A 182 55.00 33.92 28.09
C VAL A 182 55.64 34.36 29.41
N GLU A 183 54.85 34.75 30.40
CA GLU A 183 55.35 35.12 31.73
C GLU A 183 56.04 33.95 32.44
N MET A 184 55.46 32.75 32.36
CA MET A 184 56.08 31.53 32.89
C MET A 184 57.43 31.25 32.22
N GLU A 185 57.51 31.36 30.90
CA GLU A 185 58.74 31.12 30.14
C GLU A 185 59.83 32.14 30.46
N GLN A 186 59.45 33.42 30.61
CA GLN A 186 60.36 34.48 31.07
C GLN A 186 60.88 34.21 32.48
N ALA A 187 60.00 33.86 33.42
CA ALA A 187 60.38 33.55 34.79
C ALA A 187 61.33 32.33 34.87
N LEU A 188 61.09 31.29 34.06
CA LEU A 188 61.97 30.13 33.98
C LEU A 188 63.35 30.47 33.40
N SER A 189 63.41 31.32 32.38
CA SER A 189 64.67 31.80 31.80
C SER A 189 65.48 32.61 32.82
N GLU A 190 64.82 33.51 33.55
CA GLU A 190 65.45 34.30 34.60
C GLU A 190 65.94 33.43 35.76
N LEU A 191 65.16 32.44 36.18
CA LEU A 191 65.56 31.46 37.19
C LEU A 191 66.82 30.70 36.76
N SER A 192 66.90 30.28 35.49
CA SER A 192 68.09 29.63 34.94
C SER A 192 69.32 30.55 34.98
N ARG A 193 69.16 31.83 34.60
CA ARG A 193 70.25 32.83 34.65
C ARG A 193 70.73 33.06 36.08
N LEU A 194 69.81 33.23 37.03
CA LEU A 194 70.13 33.42 38.44
C LEU A 194 70.86 32.19 39.01
N LYS A 195 70.46 30.98 38.63
CA LYS A 195 71.15 29.74 39.03
C LYS A 195 72.57 29.65 38.48
N GLN A 196 72.78 30.08 37.23
CA GLN A 196 74.13 30.17 36.66
C GLN A 196 75.00 31.18 37.42
N HIS A 197 74.45 32.36 37.74
CA HIS A 197 75.14 33.39 38.50
C HIS A 197 75.48 32.93 39.94
N GLN A 198 74.53 32.25 40.60
CA GLN A 198 74.75 31.62 41.90
C GLN A 198 75.91 30.62 41.87
N THR A 199 76.03 29.83 40.79
CA THR A 199 77.11 28.85 40.63
C THR A 199 78.48 29.54 40.50
N VAL A 200 78.56 30.65 39.76
CA VAL A 200 79.79 31.46 39.63
C VAL A 200 80.18 32.06 40.97
N LEU A 201 79.24 32.69 41.68
CA LEU A 201 79.48 33.26 43.00
C LEU A 201 79.92 32.20 44.02
N ALA A 202 79.34 31.00 43.98
CA ALA A 202 79.78 29.89 44.84
C ALA A 202 81.26 29.53 44.60
N SER A 203 81.69 29.48 43.33
CA SER A 203 83.10 29.25 42.97
C SER A 203 84.02 30.37 43.45
N GLU A 204 83.59 31.63 43.36
CA GLU A 204 84.35 32.77 43.89
C GLU A 204 84.47 32.74 45.42
N ILE A 205 83.38 32.39 46.12
CA ILE A 205 83.38 32.21 47.58
C ILE A 205 84.40 31.13 47.98
N ASP A 206 84.47 30.01 47.26
CA ASP A 206 85.44 28.95 47.55
C ASP A 206 86.88 29.40 47.31
N LYS A 207 87.15 30.18 46.24
CA LYS A 207 88.47 30.80 46.03
C LYS A 207 88.86 31.73 47.17
N LEU A 208 87.96 32.60 47.60
CA LEU A 208 88.19 33.53 48.71
C LEU A 208 88.42 32.79 50.04
N LYS A 209 87.68 31.70 50.29
CA LYS A 209 87.90 30.84 51.47
C LYS A 209 89.30 30.22 51.46
N ASN A 210 89.75 29.71 50.31
CA ASN A 210 91.09 29.14 50.18
C ASN A 210 92.18 30.20 50.44
N HIS A 211 92.03 31.38 49.84
CA HIS A 211 92.98 32.48 50.03
C HIS A 211 93.03 32.98 51.49
N LYS A 212 91.87 33.10 52.14
CA LYS A 212 91.79 33.38 53.59
C LYS A 212 92.54 32.33 54.40
N GLY A 213 92.41 31.05 54.04
CA GLY A 213 93.13 29.95 54.67
C GLY A 213 94.66 30.08 54.55
N GLU A 214 95.16 30.51 53.39
CA GLU A 214 96.59 30.77 53.18
C GLU A 214 97.11 31.94 54.00
N LEU A 215 96.38 33.06 54.02
CA LEU A 215 96.72 34.23 54.83
C LEU A 215 96.78 33.89 56.33
N ASN A 216 95.85 33.09 56.83
CA ASN A 216 95.86 32.64 58.23
C ASN A 216 97.10 31.79 58.56
N LYS A 217 97.58 30.96 57.62
CA LYS A 217 98.84 30.20 57.78
C LYS A 217 100.05 31.14 57.83
N ALA A 218 100.07 32.20 57.03
CA ALA A 218 101.13 33.20 57.06
C ALA A 218 101.14 33.98 58.38
N ILE A 219 99.97 34.41 58.88
CA ILE A 219 99.84 35.11 60.17
C ILE A 219 100.42 34.26 61.30
N THR A 220 100.03 32.99 61.38
CA THR A 220 100.52 32.06 62.42
C THR A 220 102.04 31.84 62.33
N HIS A 221 102.61 31.78 61.13
CA HIS A 221 104.06 31.70 60.95
C HIS A 221 104.81 32.93 61.49
N TYR A 222 104.35 34.14 61.16
CA TYR A 222 105.00 35.38 61.62
C TYR A 222 104.88 35.59 63.13
N GLN A 223 103.77 35.17 63.75
CA GLN A 223 103.60 35.21 65.20
C GLN A 223 104.65 34.36 65.94
N SER A 224 105.03 33.20 65.40
CA SER A 224 106.07 32.33 65.97
C SER A 224 107.46 32.97 65.93
N LEU A 225 107.81 33.66 64.83
CA LEU A 225 109.09 34.35 64.68
C LEU A 225 109.25 35.50 65.68
N LEU A 226 108.19 36.28 65.89
CA LEU A 226 108.19 37.39 66.84
C LEU A 226 108.46 36.93 68.27
N HIS A 227 107.86 35.79 68.67
CA HIS A 227 108.04 35.21 69.99
C HIS A 227 109.50 34.81 70.26
N ASN A 228 110.18 34.24 69.26
CA ASN A 228 111.60 33.88 69.36
C ASN A 228 112.52 35.09 69.51
N ALA A 229 112.25 36.19 68.80
CA ALA A 229 113.05 37.41 68.90
C ALA A 229 112.97 38.06 70.29
N GLN A 230 111.79 38.01 70.93
CA GLN A 230 111.56 38.56 72.26
C GLN A 230 112.34 37.79 73.36
N GLN A 231 112.52 36.48 73.21
CA GLN A 231 113.29 35.65 74.15
C GLN A 231 114.80 35.98 74.15
N ILE A 232 115.37 36.37 73.00
CA ILE A 232 116.79 36.72 72.85
C ILE A 232 117.09 38.10 73.48
N GLY A 233 116.11 39.01 73.47
CA GLY A 233 116.25 40.33 74.09
C GLY A 233 116.31 40.29 75.63
N HIS A 234 115.66 39.31 76.26
CA HIS A 234 115.64 39.18 77.73
C HIS A 234 116.91 38.57 78.34
N THR A 235 117.74 37.90 77.54
CA THR A 235 119.00 37.27 78.02
C THR A 235 120.18 38.24 78.09
N SER A 236 120.05 39.46 77.56
CA SER A 236 121.16 40.40 77.38
C SER A 236 121.18 41.60 78.36
N THR A 237 120.26 41.63 79.33
CA THR A 237 120.04 42.78 80.23
C THR A 237 120.13 42.40 81.71
N ALA A 238 121.09 41.54 82.06
CA ALA A 238 121.32 41.10 83.44
C ALA A 238 122.81 41.00 83.80
N ARG A 239 123.62 42.05 83.56
CA ARG A 239 124.99 42.17 84.09
C ARG A 239 125.41 43.64 84.23
N LEU A 240 125.31 44.21 85.45
CA LEU A 240 126.26 45.11 86.14
C LEU A 240 125.57 45.95 87.23
N VAL A 241 126.09 45.84 88.46
CA VAL A 241 125.71 46.55 89.70
C VAL A 241 126.96 47.29 90.21
N GLN A 242 126.82 48.48 90.82
CA GLN A 242 127.68 48.91 91.94
C GLN A 242 126.94 49.78 93.01
N SER A 243 127.12 49.34 94.26
CA SER A 243 126.99 49.89 95.63
C SER A 243 127.18 51.43 95.81
N PRO A 244 126.78 52.14 96.93
CA PRO A 244 126.84 51.69 98.34
C PRO A 244 125.79 52.20 99.38
N ASP A 245 125.71 51.44 100.48
CA ASP A 245 124.84 51.50 101.65
C ASP A 245 125.52 52.14 102.87
N ARG A 246 124.87 53.12 103.55
CA ARG A 246 124.82 53.21 105.04
C ARG A 246 124.06 54.40 105.65
N GLN A 247 123.37 55.21 104.85
CA GLN A 247 122.44 56.26 105.33
C GLN A 247 121.04 56.17 104.71
N LYS A 248 120.74 55.10 103.93
CA LYS A 248 119.43 54.87 103.27
C LYS A 248 118.47 53.96 104.05
N ARG A 249 118.95 53.13 104.98
CA ARG A 249 118.11 52.12 105.67
C ARG A 249 117.05 52.66 106.63
N ALA A 250 117.10 53.92 107.04
CA ALA A 250 116.09 54.50 107.94
C ALA A 250 114.96 55.25 107.19
N ILE A 251 115.16 55.58 105.91
CA ILE A 251 114.12 56.11 105.00
C ILE A 251 113.60 54.98 104.08
N ALA A 252 114.40 53.94 103.84
CA ALA A 252 114.03 52.75 103.09
C ALA A 252 112.84 52.02 103.71
N ASP A 253 112.78 51.79 105.02
CA ASP A 253 111.68 51.00 105.60
C ASP A 253 110.29 51.66 105.41
N MET A 254 110.17 52.99 105.51
CA MET A 254 108.93 53.72 105.18
C MET A 254 108.69 53.87 103.67
N GLY A 255 109.77 54.00 102.89
CA GLY A 255 109.72 54.00 101.44
C GLY A 255 109.35 52.64 100.84
N ASP A 256 109.70 51.55 101.52
CA ASP A 256 109.46 50.16 101.15
C ASP A 256 108.02 49.76 101.50
N GLU A 257 107.47 50.24 102.62
CA GLU A 257 106.02 50.15 102.90
C GLU A 257 105.19 50.95 101.90
N LEU A 258 105.56 52.21 101.60
CA LEU A 258 104.88 53.02 100.59
C LEU A 258 105.06 52.46 99.17
N ALA A 259 106.21 51.87 98.86
CA ALA A 259 106.44 51.19 97.59
C ALA A 259 105.70 49.86 97.50
N ALA A 260 105.54 49.13 98.60
CA ALA A 260 104.74 47.91 98.66
C ALA A 260 103.25 48.21 98.46
N GLU A 261 102.72 49.26 99.10
CA GLU A 261 101.33 49.70 98.86
C GLU A 261 101.13 50.24 97.45
N ARG A 262 102.05 51.06 96.92
CA ARG A 262 101.99 51.53 95.53
C ARG A 262 102.13 50.38 94.51
N ALA A 263 102.92 49.36 94.81
CA ALA A 263 103.03 48.16 93.98
C ALA A 263 101.75 47.31 94.06
N ALA A 264 101.11 47.23 95.22
CA ALA A 264 99.82 46.58 95.40
C ALA A 264 98.70 47.33 94.65
N GLU A 265 98.66 48.66 94.74
CA GLU A 265 97.75 49.54 94.01
C GLU A 265 97.97 49.42 92.49
N ALA A 266 99.21 49.51 92.01
CA ALA A 266 99.54 49.28 90.60
C ALA A 266 99.15 47.86 90.13
N GLY A 267 99.28 46.86 91.00
CA GLY A 267 98.83 45.49 90.76
C GLY A 267 97.30 45.37 90.66
N LEU A 268 96.56 46.05 91.52
CA LEU A 268 95.09 46.11 91.50
C LEU A 268 94.57 46.93 90.31
N GLU A 269 95.21 48.04 89.95
CA GLU A 269 94.90 48.80 88.74
C GLU A 269 95.12 47.96 87.47
N LYS A 270 96.24 47.22 87.42
CA LYS A 270 96.50 46.28 86.31
C LYS A 270 95.42 45.20 86.22
N ARG A 271 95.05 44.58 87.35
CA ARG A 271 93.96 43.60 87.40
C ARG A 271 92.62 44.21 86.99
N THR A 272 92.32 45.43 87.41
CA THR A 272 91.09 46.15 87.03
C THR A 272 91.06 46.42 85.53
N LYS A 273 92.18 46.85 84.93
CA LYS A 273 92.31 47.02 83.48
C LYS A 273 92.15 45.69 82.73
N ASP A 274 92.78 44.62 83.21
CA ASP A 274 92.65 43.28 82.61
C ASP A 274 91.21 42.75 82.68
N LEU A 275 90.52 42.94 83.81
CA LEU A 275 89.11 42.54 83.97
C LEU A 275 88.17 43.38 83.11
N LYS A 276 88.46 44.68 82.95
CA LYS A 276 87.68 45.55 82.06
C LYS A 276 87.80 45.13 80.60
N ILE A 277 89.01 44.82 80.15
CA ILE A 277 89.25 44.26 78.81
C ILE A 277 88.50 42.93 78.63
N ARG A 278 88.50 42.06 79.65
CA ARG A 278 87.73 40.80 79.61
C ARG A 278 86.22 41.03 79.54
N LEU A 279 85.68 42.02 80.25
CA LEU A 279 84.27 42.42 80.16
C LEU A 279 83.92 42.93 78.76
N GLU A 280 84.77 43.77 78.17
CA GLU A 280 84.59 44.25 76.79
C GLU A 280 84.58 43.08 75.78
N TYR A 281 85.42 42.06 75.97
CA TYR A 281 85.36 40.83 75.17
C TYR A 281 84.07 40.02 75.41
N MET A 282 83.60 39.93 76.66
CA MET A 282 82.32 39.25 76.95
C MET A 282 81.13 39.97 76.35
N ASP A 283 81.12 41.31 76.35
CA ASP A 283 80.09 42.11 75.70
C ASP A 283 80.11 41.93 74.17
N SER A 284 81.30 41.92 73.56
CA SER A 284 81.45 41.58 72.14
C SER A 284 80.91 40.18 71.84
N PHE A 285 81.25 39.19 72.67
CA PHE A 285 80.78 37.81 72.48
C PHE A 285 79.26 37.69 72.65
N ASN A 286 78.68 38.42 73.59
CA ASN A 286 77.23 38.47 73.77
C ASN A 286 76.54 39.08 72.53
N ASN A 287 77.09 40.15 71.96
CA ASN A 287 76.58 40.73 70.72
C ASN A 287 76.66 39.75 69.54
N ASP A 288 77.76 39.00 69.42
CA ASP A 288 77.93 37.97 68.38
C ASP A 288 76.91 36.83 68.55
N ILE A 289 76.64 36.39 69.79
CA ILE A 289 75.60 35.39 70.08
C ILE A 289 74.22 35.90 69.68
N GLN A 290 73.88 37.15 70.02
CA GLN A 290 72.59 37.75 69.64
C GLN A 290 72.44 37.85 68.12
N ALA A 291 73.50 38.18 67.40
CA ALA A 291 73.50 38.17 65.94
C ALA A 291 73.28 36.75 65.37
N CYS A 292 73.89 35.72 65.99
CA CYS A 292 73.67 34.32 65.59
C CYS A 292 72.22 33.89 65.82
N ILE A 293 71.61 34.26 66.94
CA ILE A 293 70.20 33.98 67.24
C ILE A 293 69.28 34.63 66.20
N ALA A 294 69.55 35.88 65.83
CA ALA A 294 68.77 36.58 64.80
C ALA A 294 68.82 35.85 63.45
N VAL A 295 70.00 35.34 63.05
CA VAL A 295 70.15 34.55 61.83
C VAL A 295 69.41 33.21 61.92
N LEU A 296 69.45 32.52 63.07
CA LEU A 296 68.72 31.27 63.28
C LEU A 296 67.20 31.45 63.13
N ASN A 297 66.64 32.54 63.67
CA ASN A 297 65.21 32.85 63.51
C ASN A 297 64.83 33.06 62.03
N VAL A 298 65.68 33.72 61.24
CA VAL A 298 65.45 33.89 59.79
C VAL A 298 65.48 32.54 59.08
N ILE A 299 66.44 31.67 59.44
CA ILE A 299 66.53 30.32 58.86
C ILE A 299 65.27 29.51 59.18
N GLU A 300 64.73 29.60 60.40
CA GLU A 300 63.52 28.88 60.80
C GLU A 300 62.28 29.32 59.98
N VAL A 301 62.13 30.63 59.75
CA VAL A 301 61.05 31.15 58.89
C VAL A 301 61.21 30.66 57.45
N GLU A 302 62.42 30.71 56.90
CA GLU A 302 62.67 30.25 55.53
C GLU A 302 62.51 28.73 55.39
N GLN A 303 62.86 27.93 56.42
CA GLN A 303 62.53 26.50 56.47
C GLN A 303 61.02 26.27 56.41
N GLY A 304 60.23 27.02 57.18
CA GLY A 304 58.77 26.93 57.14
C GLY A 304 58.19 27.26 55.75
N ARG A 305 58.76 28.25 55.05
CA ARG A 305 58.38 28.59 53.68
C ARG A 305 58.70 27.47 52.69
N VAL A 306 59.89 26.88 52.80
CA VAL A 306 60.32 25.76 51.95
C VAL A 306 59.41 24.55 52.17
N ASP A 307 59.10 24.21 53.41
CA ASP A 307 58.16 23.12 53.73
C ASP A 307 56.76 23.37 53.16
N GLY A 308 56.26 24.60 53.26
CA GLY A 308 55.00 25.01 52.64
C GLY A 308 55.00 24.82 51.12
N ALA A 309 56.09 25.23 50.46
CA ALA A 309 56.27 25.05 49.02
C ALA A 309 56.33 23.58 48.61
N TYR A 310 57.01 22.73 49.39
CA TYR A 310 57.05 21.28 49.15
C TYR A 310 55.67 20.64 49.26
N ARG A 311 54.88 20.99 50.28
CA ARG A 311 53.49 20.50 50.42
C ARG A 311 52.62 20.93 49.25
N HIS A 312 52.75 22.19 48.81
CA HIS A 312 52.01 22.69 47.66
C HIS A 312 52.41 21.97 46.36
N SER A 313 53.72 21.75 46.14
CA SER A 313 54.23 21.00 45.00
C SER A 313 53.73 19.55 44.99
N ALA A 314 53.68 18.90 46.16
CA ALA A 314 53.13 17.54 46.30
C ALA A 314 51.65 17.50 45.91
N HIS A 315 50.83 18.42 46.43
CA HIS A 315 49.40 18.49 46.08
C HIS A 315 49.17 18.75 44.58
N LEU A 316 49.98 19.63 43.96
CA LEU A 316 49.90 19.84 42.51
C LEU A 316 50.28 18.58 41.73
N ARG A 317 51.29 17.83 42.19
CA ARG A 317 51.72 16.59 41.55
C ARG A 317 50.63 15.51 41.60
N ASP A 318 50.01 15.33 42.77
CA ASP A 318 48.87 14.41 42.92
C ASP A 318 47.70 14.82 42.01
N GLY A 319 47.44 16.13 41.90
CA GLY A 319 46.45 16.67 40.98
C GLY A 319 46.76 16.36 39.50
N ILE A 320 48.01 16.50 39.07
CA ILE A 320 48.46 16.15 37.72
C ILE A 320 48.28 14.65 37.48
N ASP A 321 48.72 13.81 38.41
CA ASP A 321 48.59 12.34 38.29
C ASP A 321 47.14 11.91 38.18
N GLN A 322 46.24 12.53 38.96
CA GLN A 322 44.81 12.26 38.85
C GLN A 322 44.26 12.68 37.48
N LYS A 323 44.61 13.88 36.99
CA LYS A 323 44.19 14.34 35.66
C LYS A 323 44.75 13.46 34.54
N GLN A 324 45.95 12.93 34.69
CA GLN A 324 46.56 12.01 33.74
C GLN A 324 45.81 10.67 33.67
N LYS A 325 45.40 10.14 34.83
CA LYS A 325 44.54 8.94 34.91
C LYS A 325 43.18 9.20 34.24
N ASP A 326 42.54 10.33 34.54
CA ASP A 326 41.26 10.71 33.95
C ASP A 326 41.37 10.84 32.42
N HIS A 327 42.44 11.50 31.93
CA HIS A 327 42.71 11.64 30.50
C HIS A 327 42.88 10.29 29.81
N THR A 328 43.63 9.38 30.43
CA THR A 328 43.85 8.03 29.90
C THR A 328 42.54 7.25 29.82
N ALA A 329 41.71 7.31 30.88
CA ALA A 329 40.39 6.67 30.89
C ALA A 329 39.45 7.25 29.82
N LEU A 330 39.42 8.58 29.66
CA LEU A 330 38.66 9.27 28.62
C LEU A 330 39.14 8.90 27.22
N SER A 331 40.45 8.80 27.00
CA SER A 331 41.05 8.42 25.72
C SER A 331 40.65 7.00 25.31
N VAL A 332 40.69 6.04 26.23
CA VAL A 332 40.23 4.67 25.99
C VAL A 332 38.74 4.65 25.63
N ARG A 333 37.90 5.39 26.38
CA ARG A 333 36.47 5.49 26.11
C ARG A 333 36.19 6.13 24.75
N PHE A 334 36.95 7.16 24.38
CA PHE A 334 36.86 7.79 23.07
C PHE A 334 37.20 6.81 21.94
N GLN A 335 38.28 6.04 22.07
CA GLN A 335 38.64 5.01 21.09
C GLN A 335 37.55 3.94 20.95
N GLN A 336 36.95 3.50 22.06
CA GLN A 336 35.87 2.52 22.03
C GLN A 336 34.62 3.08 21.32
N LEU A 337 34.24 4.33 21.62
CA LEU A 337 33.11 4.99 20.97
C LEU A 337 33.39 5.25 19.48
N SER A 338 34.61 5.64 19.12
CA SER A 338 35.00 5.81 17.72
C SER A 338 34.83 4.52 16.93
N ARG A 339 35.30 3.37 17.47
CA ARG A 339 35.10 2.06 16.83
C ARG A 339 33.62 1.70 16.70
N GLN A 340 32.79 2.03 17.69
CA GLN A 340 31.34 1.80 17.60
C GLN A 340 30.69 2.65 16.49
N VAL A 341 31.11 3.90 16.35
CA VAL A 341 30.66 4.79 15.28
C VAL A 341 31.09 4.27 13.91
N ASP A 342 32.34 3.84 13.76
CA ASP A 342 32.84 3.30 12.50
C ASP A 342 32.08 2.02 12.09
N ASN A 343 31.86 1.11 13.04
CA ASN A 343 31.05 -0.09 12.81
C ASN A 343 29.60 0.24 12.43
N ALA A 344 28.99 1.26 13.06
CA ALA A 344 27.65 1.70 12.73
C ALA A 344 27.58 2.34 11.34
N ARG A 345 28.59 3.13 10.96
CA ARG A 345 28.72 3.72 9.61
C ARG A 345 28.86 2.64 8.55
N GLU A 346 29.72 1.65 8.77
CA GLU A 346 29.89 0.56 7.80
C GLU A 346 28.60 -0.26 7.63
N ARG A 347 27.88 -0.54 8.73
CA ARG A 347 26.56 -1.18 8.67
C ARG A 347 25.54 -0.34 7.90
N LEU A 348 25.54 0.97 8.10
CA LEU A 348 24.66 1.89 7.39
C LEU A 348 24.97 1.88 5.89
N GLU A 349 26.23 1.99 5.50
CA GLU A 349 26.66 1.96 4.08
C GLU A 349 26.29 0.63 3.41
N ARG A 350 26.55 -0.50 4.07
CA ARG A 350 26.15 -1.82 3.55
C ARG A 350 24.64 -1.89 3.34
N THR A 351 23.86 -1.43 4.32
CA THR A 351 22.39 -1.44 4.23
C THR A 351 21.88 -0.51 3.12
N GLN A 352 22.50 0.66 2.97
CA GLN A 352 22.18 1.61 1.90
C GLN A 352 22.49 1.02 0.52
N ARG A 353 23.65 0.39 0.31
CA ARG A 353 23.99 -0.29 -0.94
C ARG A 353 22.98 -1.39 -1.29
N THR A 354 22.67 -2.27 -0.35
CA THR A 354 21.67 -3.32 -0.58
C THR A 354 20.29 -2.74 -0.90
N ALA A 355 19.92 -1.62 -0.27
CA ALA A 355 18.65 -0.95 -0.55
C ALA A 355 18.64 -0.28 -1.94
N THR A 356 19.74 0.33 -2.39
CA THR A 356 19.86 0.92 -3.72
C THR A 356 19.83 -0.15 -4.80
N GLU A 357 20.60 -1.23 -4.63
CA GLU A 357 20.62 -2.37 -5.57
C GLU A 357 19.22 -2.99 -5.71
N LYS A 358 18.50 -3.20 -4.60
CA LYS A 358 17.11 -3.69 -4.65
C LYS A 358 16.17 -2.72 -5.36
N ARG A 359 16.31 -1.41 -5.12
CA ARG A 359 15.48 -0.39 -5.80
C ARG A 359 15.73 -0.36 -7.30
N GLU A 360 16.98 -0.48 -7.72
CA GLU A 360 17.36 -0.53 -9.13
C GLU A 360 16.87 -1.81 -9.79
N ALA A 361 17.01 -2.97 -9.14
CA ALA A 361 16.47 -4.23 -9.63
C ALA A 361 14.94 -4.19 -9.82
N ILE A 362 14.20 -3.68 -8.83
CA ILE A 362 12.74 -3.52 -8.93
C ILE A 362 12.39 -2.52 -10.06
N ARG A 363 13.15 -1.42 -10.20
CA ARG A 363 12.93 -0.44 -11.27
C ARG A 363 13.15 -1.07 -12.65
N ALA A 364 14.21 -1.86 -12.83
CA ALA A 364 14.49 -2.57 -14.07
C ALA A 364 13.38 -3.58 -14.39
N GLN A 365 12.92 -4.34 -13.41
CA GLN A 365 11.81 -5.28 -13.58
C GLN A 365 10.50 -4.56 -13.95
N MET A 366 10.18 -3.43 -13.30
CA MET A 366 9.03 -2.59 -13.66
C MET A 366 9.15 -1.96 -15.06
N ALA A 367 10.37 -1.67 -15.53
CA ALA A 367 10.60 -1.18 -16.89
C ALA A 367 10.38 -2.30 -17.92
N ALA A 368 10.90 -3.51 -17.64
CA ALA A 368 10.67 -4.69 -18.48
C ALA A 368 9.18 -5.02 -18.60
N PHE A 369 8.45 -5.08 -17.48
CA PHE A 369 6.99 -5.31 -17.52
C PHE A 369 6.23 -4.21 -18.25
N ARG A 370 6.67 -2.95 -18.17
CA ARG A 370 6.05 -1.86 -18.94
C ARG A 370 6.27 -2.04 -20.43
N SER A 371 7.48 -2.38 -20.85
CA SER A 371 7.79 -2.65 -22.25
C SER A 371 7.01 -3.85 -22.79
N GLU A 372 6.96 -4.96 -22.04
CA GLU A 372 6.13 -6.13 -22.42
C GLU A 372 4.64 -5.76 -22.52
N HIS A 373 4.12 -5.00 -21.55
CA HIS A 373 2.72 -4.56 -21.59
C HIS A 373 2.43 -3.62 -22.76
N GLU A 374 3.39 -2.77 -23.15
CA GLU A 374 3.27 -1.90 -24.32
C GLU A 374 3.23 -2.71 -25.62
N VAL A 375 4.08 -3.73 -25.76
CA VAL A 375 4.05 -4.66 -26.90
C VAL A 375 2.72 -5.43 -26.93
N ILE A 376 2.28 -6.00 -25.82
CA ILE A 376 0.99 -6.72 -25.76
C ILE A 376 -0.18 -5.78 -26.06
N SER A 377 -0.12 -4.53 -25.58
CA SER A 377 -1.16 -3.53 -25.83
C SER A 377 -1.23 -3.17 -27.32
N THR A 378 -0.09 -2.95 -27.96
CA THR A 378 -0.03 -2.66 -29.39
C THR A 378 -0.53 -3.84 -30.22
N GLU A 379 -0.08 -5.07 -29.93
CA GLU A 379 -0.60 -6.28 -30.58
C GLU A 379 -2.12 -6.44 -30.40
N ARG A 380 -2.66 -6.16 -29.20
CA ARG A 380 -4.12 -6.21 -28.96
C ARG A 380 -4.86 -5.15 -29.76
N THR A 381 -4.31 -3.96 -29.93
CA THR A 381 -4.92 -2.92 -30.76
C THR A 381 -4.91 -3.28 -32.24
N GLU A 382 -3.82 -3.88 -32.74
CA GLU A 382 -3.73 -4.35 -34.12
C GLU A 382 -4.69 -5.52 -34.38
N ARG A 383 -4.72 -6.53 -33.50
CA ARG A 383 -5.69 -7.64 -33.61
C ARG A 383 -7.13 -7.16 -33.55
N ARG A 384 -7.43 -6.13 -32.74
CA ARG A 384 -8.76 -5.53 -32.69
C ARG A 384 -9.14 -4.88 -34.02
N LYS A 385 -8.24 -4.08 -34.61
CA LYS A 385 -8.46 -3.50 -35.94
C LYS A 385 -8.65 -4.58 -37.01
N GLU A 386 -7.85 -5.65 -36.97
CA GLU A 386 -7.99 -6.76 -37.91
C GLU A 386 -9.34 -7.48 -37.74
N TYR A 387 -9.79 -7.68 -36.49
CA TYR A 387 -11.08 -8.28 -36.18
C TYR A 387 -12.24 -7.38 -36.63
N GLU A 388 -12.19 -6.07 -36.37
CA GLU A 388 -13.18 -5.10 -36.84
C GLU A 388 -13.26 -5.13 -38.38
N GLY A 389 -12.13 -5.14 -39.08
CA GLY A 389 -12.10 -5.27 -40.53
C GLY A 389 -12.57 -6.64 -41.06
N LYS A 390 -12.46 -7.72 -40.27
CA LYS A 390 -13.10 -9.01 -40.60
C LYS A 390 -14.61 -8.95 -40.39
N LEU A 391 -15.07 -8.30 -39.32
CA LEU A 391 -16.49 -8.15 -39.00
C LEU A 391 -17.23 -7.32 -40.05
N GLU A 392 -16.65 -6.21 -40.50
CA GLU A 392 -17.21 -5.41 -41.60
C GLU A 392 -17.31 -6.20 -42.90
N ARG A 393 -16.26 -6.96 -43.26
CA ARG A 393 -16.29 -7.85 -44.42
C ARG A 393 -17.37 -8.93 -44.29
N ASN A 394 -17.52 -9.50 -43.10
CA ASN A 394 -18.52 -10.54 -42.87
C ASN A 394 -19.94 -9.96 -42.94
N SER A 395 -20.19 -8.80 -42.33
CA SER A 395 -21.46 -8.09 -42.44
C SER A 395 -21.81 -7.76 -43.89
N LYS A 396 -20.81 -7.37 -44.71
CA LYS A 396 -21.02 -7.10 -46.12
C LYS A 396 -21.33 -8.37 -46.91
N LEU A 397 -20.59 -9.44 -46.66
CA LEU A 397 -20.87 -10.76 -47.26
C LEU A 397 -22.25 -11.30 -46.87
N GLU A 398 -22.68 -11.14 -45.61
CA GLU A 398 -24.02 -11.51 -45.17
C GLU A 398 -25.10 -10.70 -45.88
N GLN A 399 -24.89 -9.41 -46.07
CA GLN A 399 -25.81 -8.56 -46.82
C GLN A 399 -25.89 -9.00 -48.29
N ASP A 400 -24.75 -9.18 -48.95
CA ASP A 400 -24.68 -9.65 -50.34
C ASP A 400 -25.36 -11.03 -50.49
N THR A 401 -25.15 -11.93 -49.52
CA THR A 401 -25.78 -13.26 -49.50
C THR A 401 -27.29 -13.17 -49.37
N ARG A 402 -27.82 -12.31 -48.49
CA ARG A 402 -29.28 -12.09 -48.37
C ARG A 402 -29.88 -11.50 -49.62
N GLU A 403 -29.20 -10.57 -50.27
CA GLU A 403 -29.66 -9.99 -51.55
C GLU A 403 -29.73 -11.07 -52.65
N LEU A 404 -28.72 -11.93 -52.73
CA LEU A 404 -28.69 -13.10 -53.62
C LEU A 404 -29.81 -14.10 -53.31
N GLU A 405 -30.03 -14.43 -52.03
CA GLU A 405 -31.11 -15.33 -51.60
C GLU A 405 -32.49 -14.79 -51.97
N LEU A 406 -32.74 -13.50 -51.73
CA LEU A 406 -34.01 -12.86 -52.06
C LEU A 406 -34.28 -12.88 -53.58
N SER A 407 -33.23 -12.64 -54.38
CA SER A 407 -33.32 -12.73 -55.84
C SER A 407 -33.64 -14.16 -56.28
N HIS A 408 -32.98 -15.16 -55.70
CA HIS A 408 -33.19 -16.56 -56.02
C HIS A 408 -34.60 -17.03 -55.62
N GLU A 409 -35.09 -16.58 -54.47
CA GLU A 409 -36.44 -16.91 -53.97
C GLU A 409 -37.53 -16.31 -54.86
N GLN A 410 -37.31 -15.10 -55.39
CA GLN A 410 -38.19 -14.49 -56.40
C GLN A 410 -38.21 -15.29 -57.71
N GLU A 411 -37.05 -15.72 -58.21
CA GLU A 411 -36.96 -16.55 -59.41
C GLU A 411 -37.59 -17.94 -59.21
N MET A 412 -37.36 -18.57 -58.06
CA MET A 412 -37.92 -19.88 -57.72
C MET A 412 -39.44 -19.83 -57.56
N ASN A 413 -39.99 -18.78 -56.94
CA ASN A 413 -41.44 -18.58 -56.83
C ASN A 413 -42.08 -18.34 -58.20
N ALA A 414 -41.42 -17.59 -59.09
CA ALA A 414 -41.87 -17.41 -60.46
C ALA A 414 -41.88 -18.73 -61.27
N LEU A 415 -40.90 -19.61 -61.02
CA LEU A 415 -40.85 -20.93 -61.64
C LEU A 415 -41.89 -21.91 -61.05
N GLN A 416 -42.11 -21.90 -59.72
CA GLN A 416 -43.09 -22.77 -59.07
C GLN A 416 -44.55 -22.46 -59.44
N SER A 417 -44.89 -21.20 -59.76
CA SER A 417 -46.25 -20.83 -60.15
C SER A 417 -46.69 -21.40 -61.51
N THR A 418 -45.77 -21.96 -62.30
CA THR A 418 -46.04 -22.43 -63.68
C THR A 418 -46.12 -23.96 -63.81
N SER A 419 -45.86 -24.74 -62.75
CA SER A 419 -45.88 -26.21 -62.76
C SER A 419 -46.39 -26.82 -61.45
N GLY A 420 -47.72 -26.89 -61.29
CA GLY A 420 -48.34 -27.54 -60.12
C GLY A 420 -48.21 -29.06 -60.16
N VAL A 421 -47.69 -29.66 -59.08
CA VAL A 421 -47.48 -31.11 -58.90
C VAL A 421 -48.74 -31.94 -59.23
N ALA A 422 -49.93 -31.45 -58.87
CA ALA A 422 -51.21 -32.09 -59.22
C ALA A 422 -51.43 -32.21 -60.72
N ARG A 423 -51.13 -31.15 -61.50
CA ARG A 423 -51.31 -31.13 -62.95
C ARG A 423 -50.35 -32.12 -63.63
N THR A 424 -49.10 -32.21 -63.17
CA THR A 424 -48.12 -33.20 -63.66
C THR A 424 -48.60 -34.62 -63.41
N ARG A 425 -49.03 -34.93 -62.18
CA ARG A 425 -49.57 -36.26 -61.84
C ARG A 425 -50.83 -36.61 -62.64
N LEU A 426 -51.75 -35.66 -62.84
CA LEU A 426 -52.99 -35.89 -63.60
C LEU A 426 -52.74 -36.11 -65.10
N MET A 427 -51.69 -35.49 -65.67
CA MET A 427 -51.25 -35.82 -67.02
C MET A 427 -50.73 -37.27 -67.12
N GLU A 428 -50.02 -37.75 -66.09
CA GLU A 428 -49.59 -39.15 -66.02
C GLU A 428 -50.77 -40.11 -65.86
N GLU A 429 -51.74 -39.83 -64.98
CA GLU A 429 -52.98 -40.61 -64.85
C GLU A 429 -53.72 -40.71 -66.19
N LYS A 430 -53.81 -39.60 -66.93
CA LYS A 430 -54.40 -39.57 -68.28
C LYS A 430 -53.64 -40.46 -69.27
N LYS A 431 -52.30 -40.42 -69.23
CA LYS A 431 -51.45 -41.26 -70.08
C LYS A 431 -51.60 -42.74 -69.73
N MET A 432 -51.65 -43.08 -68.44
CA MET A 432 -51.85 -44.43 -67.95
C MET A 432 -53.24 -44.97 -68.34
N TRP A 433 -54.30 -44.18 -68.12
CA TRP A 433 -55.67 -44.56 -68.50
C TRP A 433 -55.83 -44.83 -70.00
N ARG A 434 -55.17 -44.02 -70.85
CA ARG A 434 -55.14 -44.25 -72.31
C ARG A 434 -54.42 -45.54 -72.69
N LYS A 435 -53.40 -45.93 -71.92
CA LYS A 435 -52.64 -47.16 -72.16
C LYS A 435 -53.41 -48.40 -71.73
N ASP A 436 -54.07 -48.33 -70.57
CA ASP A 436 -54.78 -49.46 -69.98
C ASP A 436 -55.90 -48.96 -69.05
N HIS A 437 -57.14 -49.33 -69.36
CA HIS A 437 -58.30 -49.14 -68.49
C HIS A 437 -59.19 -50.40 -68.53
N PRO A 438 -59.94 -50.70 -67.46
CA PRO A 438 -60.76 -51.91 -67.40
C PRO A 438 -61.88 -51.85 -68.46
N PHE A 439 -62.24 -53.01 -69.01
CA PHE A 439 -63.26 -53.11 -70.04
C PHE A 439 -64.61 -52.52 -69.58
N GLY A 440 -65.24 -51.71 -70.44
CA GLY A 440 -66.53 -51.06 -70.16
C GLY A 440 -66.44 -49.74 -69.37
N PHE A 441 -65.29 -49.41 -68.78
CA PHE A 441 -65.07 -48.13 -68.11
C PHE A 441 -64.61 -47.06 -69.09
N TRP A 442 -65.00 -45.81 -68.83
CA TRP A 442 -64.42 -44.64 -69.50
C TRP A 442 -64.15 -43.54 -68.48
N ALA A 443 -63.14 -42.71 -68.72
CA ALA A 443 -62.87 -41.52 -67.93
C ALA A 443 -62.19 -40.44 -68.78
N LYS A 444 -62.58 -39.18 -68.61
CA LYS A 444 -62.04 -38.03 -69.36
C LYS A 444 -62.07 -36.74 -68.53
N PRO A 445 -61.07 -35.85 -68.66
CA PRO A 445 -61.15 -34.50 -68.11
C PRO A 445 -62.30 -33.71 -68.74
N MET A 446 -62.98 -32.89 -67.94
CA MET A 446 -64.03 -32.00 -68.40
C MET A 446 -63.43 -30.76 -69.10
N LYS A 447 -64.19 -30.19 -70.03
CA LYS A 447 -63.83 -28.93 -70.71
C LYS A 447 -64.42 -27.75 -69.93
N GLY A 448 -63.63 -26.69 -69.76
CA GLY A 448 -64.09 -25.40 -69.26
C GLY A 448 -64.96 -24.66 -70.29
N ALA A 449 -65.60 -23.58 -69.86
CA ALA A 449 -66.47 -22.75 -70.72
C ALA A 449 -65.72 -22.10 -71.90
N ASP A 450 -64.40 -21.96 -71.79
CA ASP A 450 -63.47 -21.44 -72.79
C ASP A 450 -62.93 -22.52 -73.75
N GLY A 451 -63.39 -23.77 -73.62
CA GLY A 451 -62.93 -24.91 -74.42
C GLY A 451 -61.62 -25.53 -73.95
N THR A 452 -60.98 -25.00 -72.91
CA THR A 452 -59.74 -25.56 -72.34
C THR A 452 -60.03 -26.82 -71.52
N LEU A 453 -59.07 -27.73 -71.42
CA LEU A 453 -59.22 -28.95 -70.62
C LEU A 453 -58.92 -28.64 -69.15
N ASN A 454 -59.92 -28.81 -68.28
CA ASN A 454 -59.70 -28.75 -66.84
C ASN A 454 -59.21 -30.11 -66.34
N LEU A 455 -57.90 -30.23 -66.12
CA LEU A 455 -57.31 -31.48 -65.62
C LEU A 455 -57.72 -31.84 -64.20
N LEU A 456 -58.29 -30.92 -63.42
CA LEU A 456 -58.70 -31.18 -62.04
C LEU A 456 -60.12 -31.74 -61.90
N VAL A 457 -60.91 -31.78 -62.98
CA VAL A 457 -62.29 -32.31 -62.90
C VAL A 457 -62.54 -33.26 -64.05
N TRP A 458 -62.90 -34.50 -63.73
CA TRP A 458 -63.08 -35.58 -64.69
C TRP A 458 -64.49 -36.16 -64.58
N GLU A 459 -64.96 -36.72 -65.68
CA GLU A 459 -66.18 -37.51 -65.76
C GLU A 459 -65.80 -38.94 -66.12
N ALA A 460 -66.32 -39.91 -65.38
CA ALA A 460 -66.09 -41.34 -65.60
C ALA A 460 -67.42 -42.11 -65.68
N GLY A 461 -67.43 -43.24 -66.40
CA GLY A 461 -68.55 -44.16 -66.47
C GLY A 461 -68.21 -45.47 -65.79
N ILE A 462 -69.05 -45.86 -64.82
CA ILE A 462 -68.92 -47.08 -64.04
C ILE A 462 -69.95 -48.10 -64.56
N PRO A 463 -69.53 -49.15 -65.29
CA PRO A 463 -70.46 -50.20 -65.71
C PRO A 463 -70.92 -51.02 -64.51
N GLY A 464 -72.18 -51.43 -64.47
CA GLY A 464 -72.64 -52.38 -63.47
C GLY A 464 -72.04 -53.77 -63.67
N LYS A 465 -71.81 -54.48 -62.57
CA LYS A 465 -71.20 -55.81 -62.59
C LYS A 465 -72.25 -56.86 -63.00
N ALA A 466 -71.84 -57.88 -63.76
CA ALA A 466 -72.71 -59.00 -64.12
C ALA A 466 -73.20 -59.73 -62.86
N GLY A 467 -74.49 -60.12 -62.85
CA GLY A 467 -75.15 -60.75 -61.72
C GLY A 467 -75.47 -59.80 -60.55
N SER A 468 -75.40 -58.48 -60.76
CA SER A 468 -75.77 -57.47 -59.76
C SER A 468 -77.01 -56.68 -60.17
N ALA A 469 -77.66 -56.01 -59.22
CA ALA A 469 -78.77 -55.09 -59.48
C ALA A 469 -78.44 -53.99 -60.49
N TRP A 470 -77.16 -53.68 -60.65
CA TRP A 470 -76.65 -52.61 -61.49
C TRP A 470 -76.32 -53.09 -62.92
N GLU A 471 -76.43 -54.39 -63.18
CA GLU A 471 -76.10 -55.01 -64.47
C GLU A 471 -76.80 -54.30 -65.65
N HIS A 472 -76.12 -54.24 -66.79
CA HIS A 472 -76.53 -53.52 -68.01
C HIS A 472 -76.57 -51.99 -67.92
N GLY A 473 -76.37 -51.39 -66.74
CA GLY A 473 -76.23 -49.94 -66.56
C GLY A 473 -74.80 -49.42 -66.69
N VAL A 474 -74.66 -48.12 -67.01
CA VAL A 474 -73.40 -47.37 -66.90
C VAL A 474 -73.65 -46.05 -66.16
N TYR A 475 -73.05 -45.91 -64.98
CA TYR A 475 -73.34 -44.81 -64.05
C TYR A 475 -72.27 -43.73 -64.13
N LYS A 476 -72.68 -42.48 -64.35
CA LYS A 476 -71.77 -41.34 -64.48
C LYS A 476 -71.27 -40.88 -63.12
N LEU A 477 -69.95 -40.81 -62.98
CA LEU A 477 -69.22 -40.40 -61.80
C LEU A 477 -68.36 -39.17 -62.11
N ASN A 478 -68.62 -38.07 -61.42
CA ASN A 478 -67.76 -36.89 -61.42
C ASN A 478 -66.63 -37.06 -60.41
N VAL A 479 -65.40 -36.87 -60.84
CA VAL A 479 -64.18 -36.99 -60.02
C VAL A 479 -63.49 -35.63 -59.98
N ALA A 480 -63.51 -34.97 -58.82
CA ALA A 480 -62.90 -33.67 -58.61
C ALA A 480 -61.61 -33.81 -57.78
N PHE A 481 -60.47 -33.53 -58.42
CA PHE A 481 -59.15 -33.54 -57.82
C PHE A 481 -58.82 -32.18 -57.18
N PRO A 482 -58.29 -32.15 -55.95
CA PRO A 482 -57.81 -30.91 -55.34
C PRO A 482 -56.44 -30.49 -55.90
N GLU A 483 -56.05 -29.22 -55.69
CA GLU A 483 -54.74 -28.70 -56.15
C GLU A 483 -53.55 -29.36 -55.44
N ASP A 484 -53.77 -29.99 -54.29
CA ASP A 484 -52.78 -30.79 -53.56
C ASP A 484 -52.86 -32.30 -53.86
N TYR A 485 -53.59 -32.73 -54.90
CA TYR A 485 -53.51 -34.10 -55.41
C TYR A 485 -52.06 -34.43 -55.86
N PRO A 486 -51.51 -35.63 -55.58
CA PRO A 486 -52.13 -36.80 -54.95
C PRO A 486 -52.03 -36.87 -53.43
N SER A 487 -51.54 -35.83 -52.73
CA SER A 487 -51.46 -35.83 -51.27
C SER A 487 -52.85 -35.98 -50.64
N LYS A 488 -53.88 -35.35 -51.23
CA LYS A 488 -55.29 -35.52 -50.83
C LYS A 488 -56.13 -36.28 -51.87
N PRO A 489 -57.17 -37.03 -51.43
CA PRO A 489 -58.02 -37.79 -52.33
C PRO A 489 -58.90 -36.90 -53.22
N PRO A 490 -59.29 -37.38 -54.42
CA PRO A 490 -60.36 -36.75 -55.18
C PRO A 490 -61.73 -37.00 -54.54
N LYS A 491 -62.66 -36.07 -54.78
CA LYS A 491 -64.07 -36.23 -54.41
C LYS A 491 -64.84 -36.87 -55.56
N CYS A 492 -65.47 -38.02 -55.32
CA CYS A 492 -66.25 -38.74 -56.32
C CYS A 492 -67.76 -38.58 -56.06
N LYS A 493 -68.53 -38.28 -57.11
CA LYS A 493 -69.95 -37.97 -57.01
C LYS A 493 -70.74 -38.54 -58.19
N PHE A 494 -71.76 -39.35 -57.93
CA PHE A 494 -72.70 -39.80 -58.96
C PHE A 494 -73.64 -38.68 -59.39
N THR A 495 -73.93 -38.60 -60.69
CA THR A 495 -74.87 -37.63 -61.25
C THR A 495 -75.69 -38.29 -62.36
N PRO A 496 -77.00 -38.54 -62.16
CA PRO A 496 -77.79 -38.25 -60.94
C PRO A 496 -77.35 -39.10 -59.73
N PRO A 497 -77.67 -38.68 -58.48
CA PRO A 497 -77.39 -39.47 -57.28
C PRO A 497 -78.07 -40.85 -57.32
N LEU A 498 -77.35 -41.89 -56.90
CA LEU A 498 -77.88 -43.26 -56.85
C LEU A 498 -78.51 -43.57 -55.48
N PHE A 499 -79.57 -44.38 -55.50
CA PHE A 499 -80.15 -44.94 -54.28
C PHE A 499 -79.31 -46.14 -53.80
N HIS A 500 -78.29 -45.87 -52.98
CA HIS A 500 -77.30 -46.86 -52.58
C HIS A 500 -76.84 -46.64 -51.13
N PRO A 501 -76.60 -47.70 -50.33
CA PRO A 501 -76.23 -47.56 -48.92
C PRO A 501 -75.05 -46.63 -48.65
N ASN A 502 -74.02 -46.61 -49.51
CA ASN A 502 -72.81 -45.78 -49.34
C ASN A 502 -72.69 -44.59 -50.31
N VAL A 503 -73.79 -44.16 -50.92
CA VAL A 503 -73.84 -42.91 -51.71
C VAL A 503 -74.70 -41.93 -50.94
N TYR A 504 -74.22 -40.73 -50.65
CA TYR A 504 -75.04 -39.70 -49.98
C TYR A 504 -76.17 -39.22 -50.90
N PRO A 505 -77.25 -38.63 -50.36
CA PRO A 505 -78.29 -37.99 -51.20
C PRO A 505 -77.75 -36.92 -52.15
N SER A 506 -76.60 -36.31 -51.81
CA SER A 506 -75.88 -35.39 -52.69
C SER A 506 -75.30 -36.07 -53.93
N GLY A 507 -75.11 -37.39 -53.92
CA GLY A 507 -74.39 -38.20 -54.91
C GLY A 507 -72.96 -38.52 -54.51
N THR A 508 -72.41 -37.92 -53.44
CA THR A 508 -71.03 -38.17 -53.00
C THR A 508 -70.86 -39.62 -52.57
N VAL A 509 -69.78 -40.27 -53.02
CA VAL A 509 -69.47 -41.66 -52.68
C VAL A 509 -68.68 -41.72 -51.37
N CYS A 510 -69.13 -42.53 -50.42
CA CYS A 510 -68.37 -42.86 -49.21
C CYS A 510 -67.59 -44.16 -49.44
N LEU A 511 -66.29 -44.04 -49.70
CA LEU A 511 -65.37 -45.16 -49.90
C LEU A 511 -64.08 -44.86 -49.13
N SER A 512 -63.52 -45.84 -48.41
CA SER A 512 -62.34 -45.63 -47.55
C SER A 512 -61.11 -45.14 -48.33
N ILE A 513 -60.94 -45.56 -49.58
CA ILE A 513 -59.88 -45.08 -50.49
C ILE A 513 -60.17 -43.69 -51.08
N LEU A 514 -61.19 -42.98 -50.64
CA LEU A 514 -61.48 -41.58 -50.99
C LEU A 514 -61.48 -40.67 -49.74
N ASP A 515 -61.03 -41.21 -48.60
CA ASP A 515 -60.99 -40.55 -47.31
C ASP A 515 -59.53 -40.49 -46.82
N GLU A 516 -59.08 -39.27 -46.52
CA GLU A 516 -57.70 -38.94 -46.14
C GLU A 516 -57.27 -39.65 -44.85
N GLU A 517 -58.18 -39.84 -43.90
CA GLU A 517 -57.86 -40.41 -42.59
C GLU A 517 -58.04 -41.93 -42.55
N LYS A 518 -58.82 -42.51 -43.48
CA LYS A 518 -59.14 -43.95 -43.46
C LYS A 518 -58.22 -44.77 -44.35
N GLY A 519 -58.08 -44.42 -45.63
CA GLY A 519 -57.49 -45.34 -46.61
C GLY A 519 -56.84 -44.70 -47.84
N TRP A 520 -56.89 -43.38 -47.99
CA TRP A 520 -56.21 -42.71 -49.10
C TRP A 520 -54.69 -42.92 -49.05
N LYS A 521 -54.10 -43.17 -50.22
CA LYS A 521 -52.64 -43.15 -50.42
C LYS A 521 -52.36 -42.45 -51.74
N PRO A 522 -51.32 -41.59 -51.84
CA PRO A 522 -50.96 -40.90 -53.09
C PRO A 522 -50.63 -41.82 -54.28
N ALA A 523 -50.39 -43.12 -54.01
CA ALA A 523 -50.17 -44.13 -55.04
C ALA A 523 -51.48 -44.66 -55.67
N ILE A 524 -52.66 -44.35 -55.12
CA ILE A 524 -53.95 -44.81 -55.63
C ILE A 524 -54.27 -44.07 -56.94
N THR A 525 -54.48 -44.85 -58.00
CA THR A 525 -54.71 -44.37 -59.37
C THR A 525 -56.20 -44.18 -59.66
N LEU A 526 -56.52 -43.43 -60.72
CA LEU A 526 -57.90 -43.30 -61.22
C LEU A 526 -58.53 -44.67 -61.53
N LYS A 527 -57.73 -45.61 -62.05
CA LYS A 527 -58.15 -47.00 -62.32
C LYS A 527 -58.61 -47.72 -61.05
N GLN A 528 -57.87 -47.60 -59.96
CA GLN A 528 -58.23 -48.22 -58.69
C GLN A 528 -59.46 -47.56 -58.07
N ILE A 529 -59.61 -46.24 -58.21
CA ILE A 529 -60.78 -45.50 -57.73
C ILE A 529 -62.05 -46.03 -58.41
N VAL A 530 -62.08 -46.07 -59.75
CA VAL A 530 -63.31 -46.50 -60.46
C VAL A 530 -63.67 -47.97 -60.20
N LEU A 531 -62.67 -48.84 -60.04
CA LEU A 531 -62.88 -50.24 -59.72
C LEU A 531 -63.42 -50.41 -58.31
N GLY A 532 -62.86 -49.69 -57.33
CA GLY A 532 -63.37 -49.68 -55.96
C GLY A 532 -64.79 -49.13 -55.88
N VAL A 533 -65.14 -48.13 -56.70
CA VAL A 533 -66.52 -47.64 -56.80
C VAL A 533 -67.46 -48.69 -57.42
N GLN A 534 -67.05 -49.42 -58.46
CA GLN A 534 -67.85 -50.51 -59.03
C GLN A 534 -68.08 -51.64 -58.02
N GLU A 535 -67.04 -52.01 -57.27
CA GLU A 535 -67.13 -53.03 -56.22
C GLU A 535 -68.09 -52.59 -55.11
N LEU A 536 -67.99 -51.33 -54.67
CA LEU A 536 -68.88 -50.75 -53.67
C LEU A 536 -70.36 -50.81 -54.08
N LEU A 537 -70.69 -50.63 -55.37
CA LEU A 537 -72.07 -50.76 -55.85
C LEU A 537 -72.62 -52.18 -55.65
N THR A 538 -71.77 -53.20 -55.75
CA THR A 538 -72.18 -54.60 -55.65
C THR A 538 -72.14 -55.11 -54.20
N ASP A 539 -71.15 -54.67 -53.43
CA ASP A 539 -70.92 -55.05 -52.04
C ASP A 539 -70.86 -53.79 -51.15
N PRO A 540 -72.03 -53.27 -50.72
CA PRO A 540 -72.09 -52.06 -49.91
C PRO A 540 -71.47 -52.29 -48.53
N ASN A 541 -70.69 -51.32 -48.07
CA ASN A 541 -70.12 -51.35 -46.72
C ASN A 541 -71.22 -51.08 -45.66
N ALA A 542 -71.59 -52.11 -44.91
CA ALA A 542 -72.62 -52.05 -43.87
C ALA A 542 -72.21 -51.26 -42.61
N SER A 543 -70.92 -50.99 -42.41
CA SER A 543 -70.41 -50.32 -41.20
C SER A 543 -70.60 -48.80 -41.20
N ASP A 544 -70.81 -48.19 -42.37
CA ASP A 544 -70.91 -46.73 -42.53
C ASP A 544 -71.93 -46.34 -43.64
N PRO A 545 -73.25 -46.54 -43.41
CA PRO A 545 -74.26 -46.24 -44.41
C PRO A 545 -74.50 -44.72 -44.55
N ALA A 546 -74.32 -44.20 -45.76
CA ALA A 546 -74.64 -42.83 -46.16
C ALA A 546 -76.15 -42.59 -46.37
N GLN A 547 -76.91 -43.63 -46.75
CA GLN A 547 -78.38 -43.62 -46.85
C GLN A 547 -78.97 -44.75 -46.01
N VAL A 548 -79.60 -44.40 -44.88
CA VAL A 548 -80.19 -45.36 -43.92
C VAL A 548 -81.34 -46.17 -44.55
N GLU A 549 -82.15 -45.52 -45.39
CA GLU A 549 -83.27 -46.15 -46.09
C GLU A 549 -82.79 -47.23 -47.08
N ALA A 550 -81.79 -46.88 -47.92
CA ALA A 550 -81.19 -47.82 -48.86
C ALA A 550 -80.52 -48.99 -48.13
N TYR A 551 -79.81 -48.73 -47.02
CA TYR A 551 -79.19 -49.76 -46.20
C TYR A 551 -80.21 -50.71 -45.55
N THR A 552 -81.27 -50.16 -44.95
CA THR A 552 -82.32 -50.94 -44.27
C THR A 552 -83.03 -51.85 -45.27
N MET A 553 -83.33 -51.32 -46.47
CA MET A 553 -83.93 -52.10 -47.55
C MET A 553 -82.98 -53.17 -48.08
N PHE A 554 -81.71 -52.83 -48.36
CA PHE A 554 -80.69 -53.79 -48.79
C PHE A 554 -80.55 -54.97 -47.81
N LYS A 555 -80.61 -54.70 -46.50
CA LYS A 555 -80.47 -55.71 -45.45
C LYS A 555 -81.71 -56.58 -45.24
N ASN A 556 -82.90 -55.97 -45.25
CA ASN A 556 -84.14 -56.62 -44.83
C ASN A 556 -85.03 -57.09 -46.00
N ASP A 557 -84.91 -56.48 -47.17
CA ASP A 557 -85.67 -56.77 -48.39
C ASP A 557 -84.82 -56.54 -49.64
N LYS A 558 -83.92 -57.49 -49.90
CA LYS A 558 -82.97 -57.41 -51.01
C LYS A 558 -83.68 -57.26 -52.36
N SER A 559 -84.74 -58.02 -52.60
CA SER A 559 -85.50 -57.95 -53.86
C SER A 559 -86.17 -56.58 -54.06
N GLY A 560 -86.73 -56.00 -53.00
CA GLY A 560 -87.28 -54.64 -53.02
C GLY A 560 -86.20 -53.59 -53.25
N TYR A 561 -85.04 -53.73 -52.62
CA TYR A 561 -83.89 -52.85 -52.85
C TYR A 561 -83.44 -52.89 -54.32
N GLU A 562 -83.26 -54.08 -54.89
CA GLU A 562 -82.82 -54.25 -56.27
C GLU A 562 -83.81 -53.58 -57.25
N TRP A 563 -85.12 -53.74 -57.01
CA TRP A 563 -86.15 -53.07 -57.81
C TRP A 563 -86.10 -51.53 -57.71
N VAL A 564 -85.93 -50.98 -56.50
CA VAL A 564 -85.84 -49.53 -56.29
C VAL A 564 -84.54 -48.96 -56.86
N ALA A 565 -83.42 -49.67 -56.67
CA ALA A 565 -82.11 -49.29 -57.21
C ALA A 565 -82.17 -49.20 -58.74
N ILE A 566 -82.71 -50.22 -59.41
CA ILE A 566 -82.87 -50.25 -60.87
C ILE A 566 -83.81 -49.14 -61.35
N SER A 567 -85.00 -49.01 -60.75
CA SER A 567 -86.00 -48.04 -61.21
C SER A 567 -85.50 -46.60 -61.08
N LYS A 568 -84.86 -46.26 -59.96
CA LYS A 568 -84.31 -44.91 -59.72
C LYS A 568 -83.02 -44.64 -60.49
N SER A 569 -82.26 -45.66 -60.88
CA SER A 569 -81.02 -45.47 -61.63
C SER A 569 -81.21 -45.27 -63.13
N HIS A 570 -82.33 -45.75 -63.68
CA HIS A 570 -82.66 -45.67 -65.12
C HIS A 570 -83.59 -44.50 -65.47
N THR A 571 -83.99 -43.67 -64.50
CA THR A 571 -84.84 -42.51 -64.78
C THR A 571 -83.99 -41.29 -65.15
N ILE A 572 -83.38 -41.33 -66.34
CA ILE A 572 -83.13 -40.20 -67.26
C ILE A 572 -83.17 -40.75 -68.68
#